data_AF-A0A7X0NK60-F1
#
_entry.id   AF-A0A7X0NK60-F1
#
_cell.length_a   1.000
_cell.length_b   1.000
_cell.length_c   1.000
_cell.angle_alpha   90.00
_cell.angle_beta   90.00
_cell.angle_gamma   90.00
#
_symmetry.space_group_name_H-M   'P 1'
#
loop_
_entity.id
_entity.type
_entity.pdbx_description
1 polymer ?
#
loop_
_entity_poly.entity_id
_entity_poly.type
_entity_poly.pdbx_seq_one_letter_code
_entity_poly.pdbx_strand_id
1 'polypeptide(L)'
;MTMIITLEQRIAKIKTLEDVDIELTRAKKYAMGFRTKAKNASTLAEKLALGEKQKQAEKVLRQLRMAIWDIEDDIRPCNAFCVTARFK
;
A
#
# COMPACT_ATOMS: atom_id res chain seq x y z
N MET A 1 3.96 -18.69 8.76
CA MET A 1 4.65 -17.60 8.05
C MET A 1 3.64 -16.53 7.64
N THR A 2 3.58 -15.39 8.34
CA THR A 2 2.78 -14.25 7.90
C THR A 2 3.58 -13.46 6.87
N MET A 3 3.40 -13.80 5.59
CA MET A 3 4.00 -13.07 4.47
C MET A 3 3.52 -11.62 4.50
N ILE A 4 4.46 -10.69 4.41
CA ILE A 4 4.17 -9.27 4.30
C ILE A 4 3.57 -9.06 2.92
N ILE A 5 2.34 -8.54 2.88
CA ILE A 5 1.63 -8.29 1.64
C ILE A 5 2.43 -7.29 0.82
N THR A 6 2.98 -7.74 -0.31
CA THR A 6 3.79 -6.90 -1.20
C THR A 6 2.90 -5.96 -2.02
N LEU A 7 3.53 -4.96 -2.63
CA LEU A 7 2.85 -3.99 -3.49
C LEU A 7 2.18 -4.67 -4.69
N GLU A 8 2.87 -5.60 -5.34
CA GLU A 8 2.35 -6.38 -6.48
C GLU A 8 1.07 -7.14 -6.13
N GLN A 9 1.03 -7.76 -4.94
CA GLN A 9 -0.16 -8.47 -4.46
C GLN A 9 -1.35 -7.55 -4.19
N ARG A 10 -1.11 -6.26 -3.91
CA ARG A 10 -2.18 -5.26 -3.77
C ARG A 10 -2.64 -4.76 -5.12
N ILE A 11 -1.71 -4.47 -6.03
CA ILE A 11 -2.02 -4.04 -7.41
C ILE A 11 -2.84 -5.10 -8.13
N ALA A 12 -2.51 -6.39 -7.99
CA ALA A 12 -3.29 -7.48 -8.59
C ALA A 12 -4.76 -7.54 -8.15
N LYS A 13 -5.12 -6.88 -7.04
CA LYS A 13 -6.51 -6.81 -6.53
C LYS A 13 -7.26 -5.58 -7.00
N ILE A 14 -6.55 -4.54 -7.45
CA ILE A 14 -7.14 -3.29 -7.91
C ILE A 14 -7.65 -3.52 -9.33
N LYS A 15 -8.98 -3.45 -9.52
CA LYS A 15 -9.62 -3.58 -10.84
C LYS A 15 -10.37 -2.31 -11.24
N THR A 16 -10.77 -1.51 -10.25
CA THR A 16 -11.51 -0.27 -10.43
C THR A 16 -10.83 0.87 -9.67
N LEU A 17 -11.18 2.11 -10.01
CA LEU A 17 -10.68 3.30 -9.30
C LEU A 17 -11.11 3.28 -7.82
N GLU A 18 -12.29 2.75 -7.49
CA GLU A 18 -12.77 2.62 -6.11
C GLU A 18 -11.94 1.61 -5.30
N ASP A 19 -11.45 0.54 -5.96
CA ASP A 19 -10.59 -0.45 -5.32
C ASP A 19 -9.25 0.14 -4.89
N VAL A 20 -8.77 1.19 -5.57
CA VAL A 20 -7.54 1.91 -5.23
C VAL A 20 -7.65 2.52 -3.83
N ASP A 21 -8.71 3.28 -3.58
CA ASP A 21 -8.96 3.94 -2.28
C ASP A 21 -9.21 2.92 -1.16
N ILE A 22 -9.91 1.83 -1.50
CA ILE A 22 -10.14 0.71 -0.58
C ILE A 22 -8.82 0.04 -0.21
N GLU A 23 -7.94 -0.24 -1.16
CA GLU A 23 -6.63 -0.85 -0.91
C GLU A 23 -5.68 0.08 -0.16
N LEU A 24 -5.72 1.38 -0.42
CA LEU A 24 -5.03 2.39 0.40
C LEU A 24 -5.45 2.33 1.87
N THR A 25 -6.77 2.31 2.09
CA THR A 25 -7.35 2.24 3.43
C THR A 25 -6.97 0.94 4.12
N ARG A 26 -7.02 -0.19 3.40
CA ARG A 26 -6.58 -1.51 3.91
C ARG A 26 -5.09 -1.53 4.23
N ALA A 27 -4.23 -0.95 3.38
CA ALA A 27 -2.80 -0.84 3.62
C ALA A 27 -2.50 -0.03 4.87
N LYS A 28 -3.20 1.10 5.06
CA LYS A 28 -3.08 1.93 6.26
C LYS A 28 -3.50 1.19 7.53
N LYS A 29 -4.65 0.50 7.49
CA LYS A 29 -5.14 -0.33 8.61
C LYS A 29 -4.16 -1.46 8.95
N TYR A 30 -3.55 -2.07 7.94
CA TYR A 30 -2.55 -3.13 8.11
C TYR A 30 -1.30 -2.63 8.85
N ALA A 31 -0.74 -1.47 8.44
CA ALA A 31 0.39 -0.83 9.13
C ALA A 31 0.04 -0.44 10.58
N MET A 32 -1.14 0.16 10.80
CA MET A 32 -1.61 0.50 12.15
C MET A 32 -1.83 -0.75 13.02
N GLY A 33 -2.28 -1.86 12.44
CA GLY A 33 -2.43 -3.13 13.15
C GLY A 33 -1.11 -3.64 13.74
N PHE A 34 0.00 -3.52 13.01
CA PHE A 34 1.32 -3.84 13.55
C PHE A 34 1.75 -2.91 14.67
N ARG A 35 1.43 -1.61 14.57
CA ARG A 35 1.70 -0.64 15.63
C ARG A 35 0.95 -1.00 16.92
N THR A 36 -0.33 -1.36 16.83
CA THR A 36 -1.12 -1.79 18.00
C THR A 36 -0.60 -3.10 18.57
N LYS A 37 -0.25 -4.08 17.72
CA LYS A 37 0.37 -5.33 18.17
C LYS A 37 1.72 -5.10 18.84
N ALA A 38 2.53 -4.17 18.34
CA ALA A 38 3.82 -3.81 18.94
C ALA A 38 3.67 -3.14 20.30
N LYS A 39 2.55 -2.43 20.56
CA LYS A 39 2.24 -1.88 21.89
C LYS A 39 1.84 -2.95 22.89
N ASN A 40 1.14 -4.00 22.43
CA ASN A 40 0.64 -5.08 23.28
C ASN A 40 1.61 -6.27 23.40
N ALA A 41 2.78 -6.22 22.75
CA ALA A 41 3.77 -7.28 22.79
C ALA A 41 4.46 -7.33 24.16
N SER A 42 4.53 -8.52 24.73
CA SER A 42 5.07 -8.76 26.07
C SER A 42 6.60 -8.74 26.10
N THR A 43 7.25 -9.02 24.96
CA THR A 43 8.70 -9.14 24.87
C THR A 43 9.33 -8.08 23.97
N LEU A 44 10.56 -7.68 24.30
CA LEU A 44 11.33 -6.70 23.52
C LEU A 44 11.60 -7.21 22.09
N ALA A 45 11.90 -8.51 21.95
CA ALA A 45 12.18 -9.14 20.66
C ALA A 45 10.96 -9.09 19.72
N GLU A 46 9.77 -9.40 20.23
CA GLU A 46 8.52 -9.30 19.45
C GLU A 46 8.21 -7.86 19.07
N LYS A 47 8.47 -6.90 19.97
CA LYS A 47 8.27 -5.47 19.69
C LYS A 47 9.18 -4.97 18.56
N LEU A 48 10.44 -5.40 18.53
CA LEU A 48 11.38 -5.08 17.45
C LEU A 48 10.94 -5.72 16.12
N ALA A 49 10.60 -7.01 16.13
CA ALA A 49 10.14 -7.71 14.94
C ALA A 49 8.83 -7.10 14.36
N LEU A 50 7.91 -6.67 15.21
CA LEU A 50 6.68 -5.99 14.80
C LEU A 50 6.96 -4.56 14.29
N GLY A 51 7.93 -3.86 14.88
CA GLY A 51 8.37 -2.55 14.41
C GLY A 51 9.00 -2.59 13.01
N GLU A 52 9.82 -3.61 12.70
CA GLU A 52 10.35 -3.81 11.36
C GLU A 52 9.24 -4.10 10.34
N LYS A 53 8.28 -4.96 10.70
CA LYS A 53 7.11 -5.26 9.87
C LYS A 53 6.26 -4.02 9.61
N GLN A 54 6.09 -3.16 10.62
CA GLN A 54 5.40 -1.88 10.46
C GLN A 54 6.11 -0.99 9.44
N LYS A 55 7.44 -0.81 9.56
CA LYS A 55 8.23 0.01 8.63
C LYS A 55 8.12 -0.52 7.19
N GLN A 56 8.16 -1.83 7.02
CA GLN A 56 8.00 -2.45 5.69
C GLN A 56 6.59 -2.22 5.13
N ALA A 57 5.54 -2.35 5.95
CA ALA A 57 4.16 -2.04 5.54
C ALA A 57 3.97 -0.56 5.17
N GLU A 58 4.61 0.36 5.90
CA GLU A 58 4.60 1.80 5.59
C GLU A 58 5.34 2.12 4.29
N LYS A 59 6.46 1.43 4.03
CA LYS A 59 7.18 1.54 2.75
C LYS A 59 6.30 1.15 1.58
N VAL A 60 5.59 0.01 1.69
CA VAL A 60 4.63 -0.44 0.66
C VAL A 60 3.50 0.58 0.48
N LEU A 61 2.97 1.16 1.55
CA LEU A 61 1.94 2.20 1.47
C LEU A 61 2.43 3.45 0.74
N ARG A 62 3.67 3.88 1.01
CA ARG A 62 4.27 5.02 0.32
C ARG A 62 4.45 4.74 -1.17
N GLN A 63 4.93 3.54 -1.52
CA GLN A 63 5.06 3.14 -2.92
C GLN A 63 3.69 3.06 -3.62
N LEU A 64 2.66 2.53 -2.95
CA LEU A 64 1.30 2.49 -3.47
C LEU A 64 0.77 3.90 -3.77
N ARG A 65 1.00 4.87 -2.87
CA ARG A 65 0.61 6.28 -3.10
C ARG A 65 1.30 6.92 -4.31
N MET A 66 2.56 6.55 -4.56
CA MET A 66 3.28 7.05 -5.73
C MET A 66 2.75 6.40 -7.01
N ALA A 67 2.49 5.10 -6.97
CA ALA A 67 1.98 4.32 -8.10
C ALA A 67 0.48 4.54 -8.38
N ILE A 68 -0.25 5.21 -7.48
CA ILE A 68 -1.70 5.44 -7.66
C ILE A 68 -2.02 6.16 -8.94
N TRP A 69 -1.23 7.18 -9.27
CA TRP A 69 -1.45 7.99 -10.45
C TRP A 69 -1.27 7.13 -11.71
N ASP A 70 -0.23 6.29 -11.73
CA ASP A 70 0.02 5.35 -12.83
C ASP A 70 -1.11 4.32 -12.95
N ILE A 71 -1.61 3.79 -11.82
CA ILE A 71 -2.70 2.81 -11.78
C ILE A 71 -4.03 3.44 -12.24
N GLU A 72 -4.32 4.68 -11.83
CA GLU A 72 -5.52 5.40 -12.25
C GLU A 72 -5.50 5.74 -13.75
N ASP A 73 -4.32 6.07 -14.29
CA ASP A 73 -4.11 6.32 -15.71
C ASP A 73 -4.27 5.04 -16.54
N ASP A 74 -3.75 3.91 -16.07
CA ASP A 74 -3.91 2.59 -16.70
C ASP A 74 -5.36 2.08 -16.69
N ILE A 75 -6.12 2.35 -15.61
CA ILE A 75 -7.51 1.90 -15.47
C ILE A 75 -8.47 2.77 -16.27
N ARG A 76 -8.19 4.07 -16.42
CA ARG A 76 -9.06 4.97 -17.17
C ARG A 76 -8.88 4.66 -18.66
N PRO A 77 -9.89 4.08 -19.36
CA PRO A 77 -9.77 3.90 -20.80
C PRO A 77 -9.58 5.27 -21.43
N CYS A 78 -8.56 5.39 -22.27
CA CYS A 78 -8.22 6.61 -22.99
C CYS A 78 -9.36 6.96 -23.97
N ASN A 79 -10.43 7.58 -23.46
CA ASN A 79 -11.35 8.38 -24.25
C ASN A 79 -10.80 9.81 -24.26
N ALA A 80 -9.85 10.02 -25.17
CA ALA A 80 -9.65 11.26 -25.92
C ALA A 80 -9.60 12.59 -25.13
N PHE A 81 -8.74 12.75 -24.11
CA PHE A 81 -8.18 14.08 -23.77
C PHE A 81 -7.03 14.03 -22.73
N CYS A 82 -5.88 13.42 -23.03
CA CYS A 82 -4.68 13.61 -22.20
C CYS A 82 -3.50 14.05 -23.07
N VAL A 83 -3.59 15.31 -23.50
CA VAL A 83 -2.46 16.07 -24.02
C VAL A 83 -1.57 16.45 -22.83
N THR A 84 -0.28 16.12 -22.94
CA THR A 84 0.89 16.70 -22.24
C THR A 84 0.95 16.59 -20.72
N ALA A 85 1.72 15.63 -20.21
CA ALA A 85 2.81 15.88 -19.23
C ALA A 85 3.63 14.60 -19.02
N ARG A 86 4.23 14.08 -20.10
CA ARG A 86 5.30 13.08 -19.99
C ARG A 86 6.55 13.83 -19.52
N PHE A 87 6.92 13.56 -18.26
CA PHE A 87 8.17 13.86 -17.57
C PHE A 87 9.34 14.32 -18.47
N LYS A 88 9.92 15.47 -18.14
CA LYS A 88 11.31 15.82 -18.44
C LYS A 88 12.12 15.66 -17.16
#